data_AF-A0A451AK45-F1
#
_entry.id   AF-A0A451AK45-F1
#
_cell.length_a   1.000
_cell.length_b   1.000
_cell.length_c   1.000
_cell.angle_alpha   90.00
_cell.angle_beta   90.00
_cell.angle_gamma   90.00
#
_symmetry.space_group_name_H-M   'P 1'
#
loop_
_entity.id
_entity.type
_entity.pdbx_description
1 polymer ?
#
loop_
_entity_poly.entity_id
_entity_poly.type
_entity_poly.pdbx_seq_one_letter_code
_entity_poly.pdbx_strand_id
1 'polypeptide(L)'
;KLAAHMDAGRMGFAARAHRISMMGTSLRSFAHPTKDAITDWLTAKIGQLAGIPPEAIEPGRPFAAYGLGSVDVVGLSGELGEWLGRPIAATLAYDYPTIEAMARYLAGADASASTAVRKAFTYADAIAVIGLGCRFPKAKNPDEFRRLLKNGVDAITRVPTSRWTPTQDSVPWGGFIDNVDQFDPAFFGISPR
;
A
#
# COMPACT_ATOMS: atom_id res chain seq x y z
N LYS A 1 57.64 6.72 39.35
CA LYS A 1 56.38 7.42 39.02
C LYS A 1 55.48 6.43 38.27
N LEU A 2 54.34 6.07 38.88
CA LEU A 2 53.14 5.37 38.37
C LEU A 2 53.33 4.06 37.58
N ALA A 3 53.00 2.88 38.15
CA ALA A 3 51.69 2.19 38.19
C ALA A 3 51.38 1.44 36.86
N ALA A 4 51.48 0.09 36.83
CA ALA A 4 50.39 -0.91 37.03
C ALA A 4 49.50 -1.06 35.75
N HIS A 5 49.03 -2.20 35.23
CA HIS A 5 49.01 -3.64 35.55
C HIS A 5 48.34 -4.38 34.35
N MET A 6 48.62 -5.69 34.17
CA MET A 6 47.78 -6.78 33.58
C MET A 6 47.48 -6.79 32.06
N ASP A 7 47.96 -7.76 31.24
CA ASP A 7 47.68 -9.24 31.15
C ASP A 7 46.26 -9.53 30.60
N ALA A 8 45.94 -10.43 29.65
CA ALA A 8 46.59 -11.34 28.70
C ALA A 8 45.48 -11.90 27.77
N GLY A 9 45.84 -12.54 26.66
CA GLY A 9 45.16 -13.77 26.26
C GLY A 9 44.48 -13.88 24.88
N ARG A 10 45.18 -14.57 23.96
CA ARG A 10 44.73 -15.59 22.97
C ARG A 10 43.70 -15.21 21.89
N MET A 11 44.12 -15.24 20.61
CA MET A 11 44.26 -16.40 19.69
C MET A 11 42.93 -16.93 19.12
N GLY A 12 42.87 -16.93 17.79
CA GLY A 12 41.67 -17.14 16.96
C GLY A 12 41.11 -18.55 16.92
N PHE A 13 39.97 -18.68 16.23
CA PHE A 13 39.40 -19.98 15.90
C PHE A 13 38.79 -20.01 14.49
N ALA A 14 39.17 -21.08 13.80
CA ALA A 14 38.74 -21.49 12.48
C ALA A 14 37.36 -22.19 12.51
N ALA A 15 36.78 -22.31 11.33
CA ALA A 15 35.57 -23.06 11.05
C ALA A 15 35.66 -24.56 11.41
N ARG A 16 34.55 -25.13 11.92
CA ARG A 16 34.12 -26.50 11.60
C ARG A 16 32.66 -26.73 12.01
N ALA A 17 31.89 -27.27 11.08
CA ALA A 17 30.56 -27.82 11.29
C ALA A 17 30.64 -29.20 11.97
N HIS A 18 29.75 -29.46 12.93
CA HIS A 18 29.28 -30.81 13.29
C HIS A 18 27.79 -30.77 13.65
N ARG A 19 27.11 -31.87 13.31
CA ARG A 19 25.66 -32.03 13.18
C ARG A 19 25.18 -33.09 14.20
N ILE A 20 23.94 -32.93 14.70
CA ILE A 20 23.03 -33.93 15.36
C ILE A 20 23.42 -34.29 16.83
N SER A 21 22.57 -34.35 17.87
CA SER A 21 21.15 -34.68 18.00
C SER A 21 20.55 -34.33 19.39
N MET A 22 19.26 -33.96 19.36
CA MET A 22 18.16 -34.32 20.29
C MET A 22 18.01 -33.79 21.73
N MET A 23 16.76 -33.37 21.96
CA MET A 23 15.97 -33.26 23.20
C MET A 23 16.14 -31.98 24.02
N GLY A 24 15.18 -31.08 23.77
CA GLY A 24 14.94 -29.88 24.58
C GLY A 24 14.36 -28.77 23.71
N THR A 25 13.14 -28.94 23.21
CA THR A 25 12.38 -27.87 22.54
C THR A 25 12.03 -26.80 23.56
N SER A 26 13.01 -25.99 23.95
CA SER A 26 12.79 -24.76 24.68
C SER A 26 12.27 -23.76 23.64
N LEU A 27 10.94 -23.61 23.63
CA LEU A 27 10.28 -22.50 22.96
C LEU A 27 10.91 -21.22 23.52
N ARG A 28 11.87 -20.63 22.80
CA ARG A 28 12.25 -19.25 23.03
C ARG A 28 10.97 -18.45 22.81
N SER A 29 10.39 -17.96 23.91
CA SER A 29 9.38 -16.92 23.86
C SER A 29 10.00 -15.76 23.09
N PHE A 30 9.68 -15.64 21.81
CA PHE A 30 9.91 -14.39 21.08
C PHE A 30 8.96 -13.38 21.71
N ALA A 31 9.47 -12.63 22.69
CA ALA A 31 8.76 -11.47 23.19
C ALA A 31 8.42 -10.61 21.97
N HIS A 32 7.13 -10.38 21.75
CA HIS A 32 6.71 -9.48 20.69
C HIS A 32 7.33 -8.11 21.00
N PRO A 33 8.07 -7.49 20.06
CA PRO A 33 8.66 -6.19 20.29
C PRO A 33 7.58 -5.20 20.74
N THR A 34 7.87 -4.45 21.79
CA THR A 34 6.93 -3.46 22.33
C THR A 34 6.74 -2.32 21.34
N LYS A 35 5.66 -1.55 21.49
CA LYS A 35 5.42 -0.33 20.69
C LYS A 35 6.65 0.57 20.69
N ASP A 36 7.30 0.73 21.84
CA ASP A 36 8.47 1.60 21.99
C ASP A 36 9.67 1.06 21.22
N ALA A 37 9.95 -0.25 21.31
CA ALA A 37 11.02 -0.88 20.55
C ALA A 37 10.83 -0.75 19.03
N ILE A 38 9.58 -0.86 18.55
CA ILE A 38 9.25 -0.68 17.13
C ILE A 38 9.38 0.80 16.73
N THR A 39 8.98 1.71 17.62
CA THR A 39 9.11 3.17 17.43
C THR A 39 10.58 3.57 17.30
N ASP A 40 11.43 3.08 18.19
CA ASP A 40 12.88 3.35 18.17
C ASP A 40 13.53 2.81 16.90
N TRP A 41 13.18 1.58 16.51
CA TRP A 41 13.69 0.96 15.30
C TRP A 41 13.31 1.76 14.04
N LEU A 42 12.02 2.13 13.93
CA LEU A 42 11.51 2.92 12.80
C LEU A 42 12.16 4.30 12.76
N THR A 43 12.33 4.96 13.90
CA THR A 43 12.97 6.28 14.01
C THR A 43 14.42 6.22 13.55
N ALA A 44 15.19 5.24 14.04
CA ALA A 44 16.57 5.05 13.62
C ALA A 44 16.68 4.75 12.12
N LYS A 45 15.80 3.89 11.59
CA LYS A 45 15.84 3.49 10.17
C LYS A 45 15.44 4.63 9.24
N ILE A 46 14.40 5.38 9.59
CA ILE A 46 13.97 6.56 8.81
C ILE A 46 15.03 7.65 8.85
N GLY A 47 15.71 7.85 9.98
CA GLY A 47 16.82 8.80 10.08
C GLY A 47 17.98 8.46 9.17
N GLN A 48 18.34 7.19 9.09
CA GLN A 48 19.37 6.72 8.14
C GLN A 48 18.97 6.96 6.69
N LEU A 49 17.71 6.66 6.32
CA LEU A 49 17.21 6.81 4.95
C LEU A 49 17.06 8.29 4.55
N ALA A 50 16.59 9.15 5.45
CA ALA A 50 16.37 10.56 5.20
C ALA A 50 17.64 11.42 5.39
N GLY A 51 18.70 10.87 5.99
CA GLY A 51 19.89 11.63 6.36
C GLY A 51 19.64 12.65 7.48
N ILE A 52 18.66 12.39 8.34
CA ILE A 52 18.21 13.25 9.43
C ILE A 52 18.55 12.57 10.76
N PRO A 53 19.10 13.28 11.76
CA PRO A 53 19.38 12.67 13.05
C PRO A 53 18.08 12.21 13.75
N PRO A 54 18.11 11.08 14.50
CA PRO A 54 16.90 10.50 15.11
C PRO A 54 16.12 11.48 16.00
N GLU A 55 16.80 12.39 16.68
CA GLU A 55 16.18 13.43 17.53
C GLU A 55 15.36 14.47 16.76
N ALA A 56 15.59 14.63 15.46
CA ALA A 56 14.84 15.55 14.60
C ALA A 56 13.64 14.87 13.91
N ILE A 57 13.40 13.58 14.19
CA ILE A 57 12.26 12.83 13.68
C ILE A 57 11.11 12.94 14.67
N GLU A 58 10.00 13.48 14.18
CA GLU A 58 8.73 13.52 14.87
C GLU A 58 7.92 12.24 14.57
N PRO A 59 7.62 11.38 15.57
CA PRO A 59 6.93 10.11 15.34
C PRO A 59 5.50 10.23 14.81
N GLY A 60 4.85 11.38 15.01
CA GLY A 60 3.51 11.70 14.52
C GLY A 60 3.49 12.30 13.11
N ARG A 61 4.65 12.62 12.53
CA ARG A 61 4.74 13.23 11.20
C ARG A 61 4.70 12.15 10.11
N PRO A 62 4.01 12.40 8.97
CA PRO A 62 3.93 11.41 7.91
C PRO A 62 5.28 11.05 7.28
N PHE A 63 5.50 9.78 6.94
CA PHE A 63 6.70 9.28 6.26
C PHE A 63 7.07 10.10 5.01
N ALA A 64 6.06 10.48 4.22
CA ALA A 64 6.22 11.27 3.00
C ALA A 64 6.85 12.65 3.25
N ALA A 65 6.69 13.22 4.45
CA ALA A 65 7.25 14.52 4.78
C ALA A 65 8.78 14.48 5.02
N TYR A 66 9.35 13.28 5.18
CA TYR A 66 10.80 13.06 5.30
C TYR A 66 11.48 12.77 3.96
N GLY A 67 10.74 12.85 2.85
CA GLY A 67 11.28 12.62 1.50
C GLY A 67 11.47 11.15 1.13
N LEU A 68 10.88 10.21 1.88
CA LEU A 68 10.95 8.79 1.58
C LEU A 68 10.17 8.45 0.30
N GLY A 69 10.84 7.83 -0.67
CA GLY A 69 10.25 7.36 -1.92
C GLY A 69 9.70 5.94 -1.82
N SER A 70 9.05 5.48 -2.89
CA SER A 70 8.44 4.13 -2.94
C SER A 70 9.45 3.00 -2.75
N VAL A 71 10.70 3.19 -3.17
CA VAL A 71 11.78 2.18 -2.99
C VAL A 71 12.18 2.08 -1.52
N ASP A 72 12.28 3.21 -0.83
CA ASP A 72 12.65 3.27 0.59
C ASP A 72 11.60 2.58 1.46
N VAL A 73 10.32 2.76 1.14
CA VAL A 73 9.20 2.11 1.84
C VAL A 73 9.20 0.59 1.68
N VAL A 74 9.56 0.09 0.49
CA VAL A 74 9.66 -1.36 0.26
C VAL A 74 10.83 -1.96 1.03
N GLY A 75 11.99 -1.30 1.01
CA GLY A 75 13.17 -1.74 1.77
C GLY A 75 12.92 -1.71 3.29
N LEU A 76 12.34 -0.62 3.78
CA LEU A 76 11.93 -0.47 5.18
C LEU A 76 11.02 -1.63 5.64
N SER A 77 10.03 -1.98 4.83
CA SER A 77 9.08 -3.05 5.15
C SER A 77 9.72 -4.44 5.14
N GLY A 78 10.67 -4.68 4.24
CA GLY A 78 11.46 -5.92 4.20
C GLY A 78 12.30 -6.10 5.47
N GLU A 79 13.11 -5.11 5.80
CA GLU A 79 13.97 -5.14 6.98
C GLU A 79 13.19 -5.18 8.29
N LEU A 80 12.06 -4.45 8.36
CA LEU A 80 11.16 -4.50 9.50
C LEU A 80 10.53 -5.89 9.67
N GLY A 81 10.20 -6.56 8.56
CA GLY A 81 9.67 -7.91 8.59
C GLY A 81 10.70 -8.95 9.03
N GLU A 82 11.95 -8.81 8.59
CA GLU A 82 13.06 -9.64 9.06
C GLU A 82 13.28 -9.45 10.57
N TRP A 83 13.30 -8.20 11.04
CA TRP A 83 13.48 -7.89 12.46
C TRP A 83 12.33 -8.41 13.34
N LEU A 84 11.09 -8.31 12.86
CA LEU A 84 9.89 -8.82 13.55
C LEU A 84 9.68 -10.34 13.38
N GLY A 85 10.45 -11.00 12.53
CA GLY A 85 10.29 -12.42 12.21
C GLY A 85 8.96 -12.76 11.49
N ARG A 86 8.36 -11.79 10.78
CA ARG A 86 7.10 -11.97 10.04
C ARG A 86 7.04 -11.07 8.80
N PRO A 87 6.38 -11.49 7.71
CA PRO A 87 6.26 -10.65 6.52
C PRO A 87 5.42 -9.39 6.82
N ILE A 88 5.89 -8.24 6.34
CA ILE A 88 5.21 -6.94 6.45
C ILE A 88 4.92 -6.44 5.04
N ALA A 89 3.65 -6.15 4.75
CA ALA A 89 3.25 -5.58 3.47
C ALA A 89 3.66 -4.10 3.40
N ALA A 90 4.28 -3.70 2.29
CA ALA A 90 4.68 -2.30 2.07
C ALA A 90 3.50 -1.32 2.02
N THR A 91 2.29 -1.81 1.77
CA THR A 91 1.06 -1.01 1.80
C THR A 91 0.75 -0.45 3.18
N LEU A 92 1.26 -1.07 4.25
CA LEU A 92 1.05 -0.61 5.63
C LEU A 92 1.62 0.77 5.89
N ALA A 93 2.63 1.22 5.13
CA ALA A 93 3.14 2.58 5.23
C ALA A 93 2.14 3.64 4.72
N TYR A 94 1.13 3.23 3.94
CA TYR A 94 0.04 4.11 3.50
C TYR A 94 -1.15 4.03 4.46
N ASP A 95 -1.44 2.85 5.00
CA ASP A 95 -2.51 2.65 5.98
C ASP A 95 -2.17 3.29 7.34
N TYR A 96 -0.89 3.24 7.72
CA TYR A 96 -0.32 3.77 8.96
C TYR A 96 0.85 4.70 8.65
N PRO A 97 0.59 5.93 8.14
CA PRO A 97 1.61 6.77 7.53
C PRO A 97 2.57 7.45 8.51
N THR A 98 2.55 7.10 9.80
CA THR A 98 3.42 7.67 10.83
C THR A 98 4.10 6.56 11.63
N ILE A 99 5.26 6.87 12.22
CA ILE A 99 6.02 5.93 13.06
C ILE A 99 5.12 5.41 14.18
N GLU A 100 4.41 6.31 14.85
CA GLU A 100 3.57 5.94 15.98
C GLU A 100 2.39 5.05 15.58
N ALA A 101 1.74 5.33 14.43
CA ALA A 101 0.63 4.53 13.92
C ALA A 101 1.09 3.12 13.54
N MET A 102 2.20 3.01 12.82
CA MET A 102 2.75 1.73 12.39
C MET A 102 3.27 0.92 13.60
N ALA A 103 3.97 1.54 14.55
CA ALA A 103 4.45 0.87 15.75
C ALA A 103 3.31 0.34 16.63
N ARG A 104 2.22 1.10 16.78
CA ARG A 104 1.02 0.68 17.52
C ARG A 104 0.36 -0.54 16.88
N TYR A 105 0.16 -0.50 15.57
CA TYR A 105 -0.40 -1.61 14.81
C TYR A 105 0.46 -2.87 14.93
N LEU A 106 1.77 -2.74 14.75
CA LEU A 106 2.70 -3.86 14.76
C LEU A 106 2.91 -4.47 16.15
N ALA A 107 2.82 -3.69 17.23
CA ALA A 107 2.88 -4.19 18.61
C ALA A 107 1.66 -5.06 18.99
N GLY A 108 0.67 -5.21 18.11
CA GLY A 108 -0.52 -6.01 18.37
C GLY A 108 -1.55 -5.30 19.27
N ALA A 109 -1.37 -4.00 19.53
CA ALA A 109 -2.35 -3.20 20.29
C ALA A 109 -3.72 -3.12 19.57
N ASP A 110 -3.75 -3.33 18.25
CA ASP A 110 -4.97 -3.34 17.44
C ASP A 110 -5.39 -4.76 16.98
N ALA A 111 -4.67 -5.82 17.37
CA ALA A 111 -4.90 -7.18 16.85
C ALA A 111 -6.22 -7.84 17.33
N SER A 112 -6.91 -7.25 18.31
CA SER A 112 -8.26 -7.69 18.71
C SER A 112 -9.39 -6.92 18.02
N ALA A 113 -9.06 -5.86 17.27
CA ALA A 113 -10.02 -5.07 16.49
C ALA A 113 -9.86 -5.37 14.99
N SER A 114 -10.11 -6.62 14.59
CA SER A 114 -10.53 -6.93 13.21
C SER A 114 -11.97 -6.43 13.01
N THR A 115 -12.15 -5.13 13.16
CA THR A 115 -13.27 -4.36 12.66
C THR A 115 -12.59 -3.18 12.03
N ALA A 116 -12.58 -3.15 10.70
CA ALA A 116 -11.96 -2.13 9.87
C ALA A 116 -11.76 -0.83 10.65
N VAL A 117 -10.51 -0.46 10.89
CA VAL A 117 -10.16 0.89 11.30
C VAL A 117 -10.69 1.78 10.18
N ARG A 118 -11.95 2.24 10.33
CA ARG A 118 -12.38 3.46 9.69
C ARG A 118 -11.43 4.48 10.27
N LYS A 119 -10.35 4.77 9.55
CA LYS A 119 -9.68 6.07 9.62
C LYS A 119 -10.79 7.06 9.91
N ALA A 120 -10.70 7.80 11.02
CA ALA A 120 -11.68 8.83 11.31
C ALA A 120 -11.64 9.79 10.12
N PHE A 121 -12.48 9.53 9.14
CA PHE A 121 -12.58 10.29 7.93
C PHE A 121 -13.30 11.53 8.40
N THR A 122 -12.52 12.55 8.73
CA THR A 122 -13.08 13.84 9.07
C THR A 122 -13.79 14.31 7.82
N TYR A 123 -15.12 14.46 7.90
CA TYR A 123 -15.94 14.98 6.80
C TYR A 123 -15.48 16.36 6.31
N ALA A 124 -14.60 17.02 7.07
CA ALA A 124 -13.92 18.27 6.73
C ALA A 124 -13.29 18.27 5.33
N ASP A 125 -12.76 17.14 4.86
CA ASP A 125 -12.15 17.01 3.51
C ASP A 125 -12.93 16.07 2.59
N ALA A 126 -14.16 15.70 2.97
CA ALA A 126 -14.98 14.79 2.18
C ALA A 126 -15.56 15.48 0.95
N ILE A 127 -15.38 14.88 -0.22
CA ILE A 127 -16.04 15.32 -1.45
C ILE A 127 -17.32 14.50 -1.64
N ALA A 128 -18.46 15.17 -1.62
CA ALA A 128 -19.74 14.55 -1.91
C ALA A 128 -19.95 14.41 -3.42
N VAL A 129 -20.22 13.18 -3.88
CA VAL A 129 -20.73 12.93 -5.23
C VAL A 129 -22.24 13.14 -5.22
N ILE A 130 -22.70 14.29 -5.70
CA ILE A 130 -24.13 14.69 -5.66
C ILE A 130 -24.91 14.38 -6.94
N GLY A 131 -24.24 13.89 -8.00
CA GLY A 131 -24.88 13.58 -9.27
C GLY A 131 -24.03 12.67 -10.15
N LEU A 132 -24.69 11.95 -11.06
CA LEU A 132 -24.08 11.07 -12.03
C LEU A 132 -24.85 11.14 -13.35
N GLY A 133 -24.14 11.35 -14.45
CA GLY A 133 -24.65 11.15 -15.81
C GLY A 133 -23.68 10.26 -16.56
N CYS A 134 -24.18 9.25 -17.26
CA CYS A 134 -23.33 8.33 -18.01
C CYS A 134 -24.00 7.78 -19.27
N ARG A 135 -23.16 7.35 -20.22
CA ARG A 135 -23.50 6.55 -21.39
C ARG A 135 -22.50 5.40 -21.45
N PHE A 136 -23.01 4.18 -21.50
CA PHE A 136 -22.25 2.94 -21.56
C PHE A 136 -22.81 2.05 -22.68
N PRO A 137 -22.07 1.02 -23.12
CA PRO A 137 -22.60 0.00 -24.01
C PRO A 137 -23.88 -0.61 -23.43
N LYS A 138 -24.97 -0.65 -24.22
CA LYS A 138 -26.32 -1.08 -23.81
C LYS A 138 -26.97 -0.28 -22.66
N ALA A 139 -26.42 0.87 -22.25
CA ALA A 139 -27.01 1.70 -21.20
C ALA A 139 -26.84 3.20 -21.45
N LYS A 140 -27.95 3.91 -21.62
CA LYS A 140 -27.98 5.33 -21.93
C LYS A 140 -28.05 6.20 -20.68
N ASN A 141 -28.17 5.66 -19.48
CA ASN A 141 -28.29 6.44 -18.25
C ASN A 141 -27.89 5.59 -17.04
N PRO A 142 -27.71 6.21 -15.86
CA PRO A 142 -27.32 5.50 -14.64
C PRO A 142 -28.28 4.35 -14.26
N ASP A 143 -29.58 4.51 -14.50
CA ASP A 143 -30.58 3.49 -14.17
C ASP A 143 -30.47 2.26 -15.07
N GLU A 144 -30.26 2.46 -16.37
CA GLU A 144 -29.97 1.38 -17.32
C GLU A 144 -28.67 0.67 -16.97
N PHE A 145 -27.61 1.43 -16.65
CA PHE A 145 -26.34 0.86 -16.25
C PHE A 145 -26.46 0.02 -14.98
N ARG A 146 -27.19 0.52 -13.97
CA ARG A 146 -27.50 -0.24 -12.75
C ARG A 146 -28.23 -1.55 -13.05
N ARG A 147 -29.17 -1.55 -14.00
CA ARG A 147 -29.87 -2.77 -14.42
C ARG A 147 -28.94 -3.76 -15.11
N LEU A 148 -28.05 -3.31 -16.00
CA LEU A 148 -27.05 -4.19 -16.64
C LEU A 148 -26.19 -4.90 -15.60
N LEU A 149 -25.65 -4.15 -14.63
CA LEU A 149 -24.82 -4.69 -13.56
C LEU A 149 -25.60 -5.68 -12.69
N LYS A 150 -26.80 -5.31 -12.24
CA LYS A 150 -27.65 -6.19 -11.42
C LYS A 150 -27.99 -7.50 -12.13
N ASN A 151 -28.18 -7.45 -13.44
CA ASN A 151 -28.55 -8.61 -14.24
C ASN A 151 -27.33 -9.37 -14.80
N GLY A 152 -26.10 -8.94 -14.49
CA GLY A 152 -24.87 -9.59 -14.97
C GLY A 152 -24.74 -9.59 -16.50
N VAL A 153 -25.25 -8.57 -17.17
CA VAL A 153 -25.30 -8.54 -18.64
C VAL A 153 -23.91 -8.22 -19.22
N ASP A 154 -23.43 -9.10 -20.10
CA ASP A 154 -22.27 -8.82 -20.94
C ASP A 154 -22.65 -7.84 -22.07
N ALA A 155 -21.97 -6.70 -22.12
CA ALA A 155 -22.19 -5.64 -23.10
C ALA A 155 -21.15 -5.64 -24.23
N ILE A 156 -20.27 -6.64 -24.30
CA ILE A 156 -19.34 -6.82 -25.39
C ILE A 156 -20.09 -7.29 -26.65
N THR A 157 -19.84 -6.62 -27.76
CA THR A 157 -20.39 -6.96 -29.07
C THR A 157 -19.29 -6.94 -30.11
N ARG A 158 -19.59 -7.46 -31.29
CA ARG A 158 -18.74 -7.22 -32.45
C ARG A 158 -18.74 -5.72 -32.78
N VAL A 159 -17.64 -5.21 -33.33
CA VAL A 159 -17.56 -3.81 -33.78
C VAL A 159 -18.68 -3.51 -34.79
N PRO A 160 -19.45 -2.43 -34.56
CA PRO A 160 -20.45 -1.99 -35.54
C PRO A 160 -19.78 -1.57 -36.85
N THR A 161 -20.43 -1.85 -37.98
CA THR A 161 -19.95 -1.47 -39.32
C THR A 161 -19.79 0.04 -39.49
N SER A 162 -20.52 0.84 -38.69
CA SER A 162 -20.39 2.30 -38.64
C SER A 162 -19.09 2.81 -38.03
N ARG A 163 -18.29 1.93 -37.38
CA ARG A 163 -17.02 2.32 -36.75
C ARG A 163 -15.85 2.13 -37.70
N TRP A 164 -15.61 0.88 -38.09
CA TRP A 164 -14.56 0.48 -39.02
C TRP A 164 -14.78 -0.98 -39.43
N THR A 165 -14.14 -1.40 -40.52
CA THR A 165 -14.22 -2.77 -41.04
C THR A 165 -13.07 -3.62 -40.49
N PRO A 166 -13.34 -4.69 -39.71
CA PRO A 166 -12.33 -5.63 -39.24
C PRO A 166 -11.45 -6.22 -40.35
N THR A 167 -10.13 -6.21 -40.13
CA THR A 167 -9.15 -6.97 -40.93
C THR A 167 -8.90 -8.34 -40.31
N GLN A 168 -8.09 -9.19 -40.97
CA GLN A 168 -7.78 -10.54 -40.47
C GLN A 168 -7.02 -10.53 -39.13
N ASP A 169 -6.15 -9.54 -38.91
CA ASP A 169 -5.37 -9.38 -37.68
C ASP A 169 -6.10 -8.59 -36.59
N SER A 170 -7.36 -8.24 -36.84
CA SER A 170 -8.17 -7.45 -35.91
C SER A 170 -8.80 -8.30 -34.81
N VAL A 171 -8.95 -7.73 -33.62
CA VAL A 171 -9.85 -8.25 -32.57
C VAL A 171 -11.13 -7.40 -32.57
N PRO A 172 -12.20 -7.83 -33.27
CA PRO A 172 -13.36 -6.98 -33.54
C PRO A 172 -14.39 -7.02 -32.41
N TRP A 173 -13.98 -7.17 -31.15
CA TRP A 173 -14.88 -7.31 -30.00
C TRP A 173 -14.63 -6.19 -28.99
N GLY A 174 -15.69 -5.57 -28.50
CA GLY A 174 -15.60 -4.47 -27.54
C GLY A 174 -16.97 -3.99 -27.06
N GLY A 175 -16.97 -3.10 -26.07
CA GLY A 175 -18.17 -2.41 -25.64
C GLY A 175 -18.36 -1.13 -26.44
N PHE A 176 -19.38 -1.08 -27.30
CA PHE A 176 -19.63 0.08 -28.16
C PHE A 176 -20.83 0.89 -27.67
N ILE A 177 -20.66 2.21 -27.64
CA ILE A 177 -21.74 3.17 -27.37
C ILE A 177 -22.45 3.47 -28.69
N ASP A 178 -23.78 3.45 -28.68
CA ASP A 178 -24.59 3.85 -29.83
C ASP A 178 -24.62 5.36 -29.98
N ASN A 179 -24.88 5.85 -31.20
CA ASN A 179 -25.15 7.27 -31.47
C ASN A 179 -24.06 8.25 -30.97
N VAL A 180 -22.78 7.89 -31.13
CA VAL A 180 -21.66 8.74 -30.69
C VAL A 180 -21.53 10.07 -31.44
N ASP A 181 -22.21 10.17 -32.58
CA ASP A 181 -22.34 11.34 -33.42
C ASP A 181 -23.46 12.29 -32.97
N GLN A 182 -24.33 11.87 -32.04
CA GLN A 182 -25.42 12.71 -31.54
C GLN A 182 -24.91 13.73 -30.52
N PHE A 183 -25.17 14.99 -30.84
CA PHE A 183 -24.87 16.14 -30.00
C PHE A 183 -25.96 17.19 -30.21
N ASP A 184 -26.29 17.97 -29.18
CA ASP A 184 -27.26 19.06 -29.27
C ASP A 184 -26.52 20.41 -29.34
N PRO A 185 -26.07 20.84 -30.53
CA PRO A 185 -25.28 22.07 -30.64
C PRO A 185 -26.10 23.31 -30.29
N ALA A 186 -27.41 23.30 -30.52
CA ALA A 186 -28.28 24.45 -30.25
C ALA A 186 -28.39 24.73 -28.75
N PHE A 187 -28.53 23.69 -27.92
CA PHE A 187 -28.50 23.83 -26.46
C PHE A 187 -27.20 24.48 -25.96
N PHE A 188 -26.07 24.21 -26.62
CA PHE A 188 -24.77 24.80 -26.30
C PHE A 188 -24.44 26.08 -27.09
N GLY A 189 -25.38 26.63 -27.88
CA GLY A 189 -25.17 27.86 -28.64
C GLY A 189 -24.19 27.74 -29.82
N ILE A 190 -23.96 26.53 -30.33
CA ILE A 190 -23.10 26.26 -31.49
C ILE A 190 -23.98 26.31 -32.76
N SER A 191 -23.66 27.24 -33.68
CA SER A 191 -24.37 27.34 -34.96
C SER A 191 -23.99 26.20 -35.91
N PRO A 192 -24.96 25.61 -36.65
CA PRO A 192 -24.65 24.70 -37.74
C PRO A 192 -23.73 25.38 -38.77
N ARG A 193 -22.72 24.65 -39.26
CA ARG A 193 -21.84 25.10 -40.35
C ARG A 193 -22.32 24.53 -41.68
#